data_AF-A0A506UIJ3-F1
#
_entry.id   AF-A0A506UIJ3-F1
#
_cell.length_a   1.000
_cell.length_b   1.000
_cell.length_c   1.000
_cell.angle_alpha   90.00
_cell.angle_beta   90.00
_cell.angle_gamma   90.00
#
_symmetry.space_group_name_H-M   'P 1'
#
loop_
_entity.id
_entity.type
_entity.pdbx_description
1 polymer ?
#
loop_
_entity_poly.entity_id
_entity_poly.type
_entity_poly.pdbx_seq_one_letter_code
_entity_poly.pdbx_strand_id
1 'polypeptide(L)'
;MSDIEPNLRETIRNSPAGKTLTESQFDEALMITGIIDREIHKSGAFREKLTAYAGSFAQGQPFDALKGEAMIRDIYKARYGETMNAVREKLVEREAQVHDALRQDALPAARSILTRIREGETMPFYRAHDDAAIALAAKWSVTEQSAKVAMHETFRENEGRELYEAGKEAEKTYHQSARDAGRAERSAVPAEKRRLTRQR
;
A
#
# COMPACT_ATOMS: atom_id res chain seq x y z
N MET A 1 -16.32 2.64 6.69
CA MET A 1 -16.63 4.08 6.52
C MET A 1 -15.31 4.81 6.56
N SER A 2 -15.04 5.69 5.59
CA SER A 2 -13.79 6.43 5.55
C SER A 2 -13.74 7.41 6.71
N ASP A 3 -12.75 7.29 7.60
CA ASP A 3 -12.50 8.18 8.75
C ASP A 3 -12.01 9.57 8.28
N ILE A 4 -12.84 10.27 7.51
CA ILE A 4 -12.61 11.66 7.12
C ILE A 4 -13.26 12.52 8.19
N GLU A 5 -12.50 13.45 8.76
CA GLU A 5 -13.04 14.42 9.71
C GLU A 5 -14.30 15.08 9.13
N PRO A 6 -15.40 15.23 9.91
CA PRO A 6 -16.66 15.76 9.39
C PRO A 6 -16.51 17.09 8.63
N ASN A 7 -15.66 17.98 9.14
CA ASN A 7 -15.35 19.28 8.53
C ASN A 7 -14.65 19.15 7.16
N LEU A 8 -13.74 18.18 7.02
CA LEU A 8 -13.05 17.91 5.77
C LEU A 8 -14.02 17.30 4.74
N ARG A 9 -14.89 16.39 5.16
CA ARG A 9 -15.91 15.81 4.27
C ARG A 9 -16.82 16.89 3.69
N GLU A 10 -17.30 17.81 4.52
CA GLU A 10 -18.15 18.92 4.06
C GLU A 10 -17.40 19.84 3.08
N THR A 11 -16.12 20.12 3.35
CA THR A 11 -15.27 20.89 2.45
C THR A 11 -15.15 20.23 1.07
N ILE A 12 -14.87 18.93 1.05
CA ILE A 12 -14.77 18.16 -0.20
C ILE A 12 -16.12 18.09 -0.92
N ARG A 13 -17.22 17.90 -0.18
CA ARG A 13 -18.58 17.90 -0.71
C ARG A 13 -18.95 19.24 -1.36
N ASN A 14 -18.43 20.34 -0.83
CA ASN A 14 -18.65 21.69 -1.34
C ASN A 14 -17.71 22.09 -2.50
N SER A 15 -16.78 21.21 -2.90
CA SER A 15 -15.93 21.39 -4.08
C SER A 15 -16.74 21.38 -5.40
N PRO A 16 -16.18 21.89 -6.51
CA PRO A 16 -16.87 21.93 -7.80
C PRO A 16 -17.41 20.57 -8.25
N ALA A 17 -16.58 19.53 -8.23
CA ALA A 17 -17.03 18.17 -8.54
C ALA A 17 -17.98 17.62 -7.47
N GLY A 18 -17.65 17.84 -6.18
CA GLY A 18 -18.44 17.32 -5.05
C GLY A 18 -19.90 17.72 -5.09
N LYS A 19 -20.21 18.98 -5.44
CA LYS A 19 -21.58 19.49 -5.54
C LYS A 19 -22.41 18.81 -6.63
N THR A 20 -21.78 18.31 -7.68
CA THR A 20 -22.45 17.75 -8.85
C THR A 20 -22.77 16.26 -8.75
N LEU A 21 -22.11 15.56 -7.82
CA LEU A 21 -22.25 14.12 -7.64
C LEU A 21 -23.44 13.80 -6.74
N THR A 22 -24.10 12.66 -6.95
CA THR A 22 -24.98 12.10 -5.91
C THR A 22 -24.16 11.72 -4.67
N GLU A 23 -24.81 11.41 -3.55
CA GLU A 23 -24.06 11.00 -2.35
C GLU A 23 -23.30 9.68 -2.57
N SER A 24 -23.91 8.72 -3.27
CA SER A 24 -23.25 7.45 -3.62
C SER A 24 -22.03 7.65 -4.52
N GLN A 25 -22.15 8.48 -5.56
CA GLN A 25 -21.03 8.79 -6.46
C GLN A 25 -19.91 9.53 -5.73
N PHE A 26 -20.27 10.42 -4.79
CA PHE A 26 -19.31 11.16 -3.99
C PHE A 26 -18.53 10.24 -3.04
N ASP A 27 -19.21 9.32 -2.35
CA ASP A 27 -18.57 8.32 -1.51
C ASP A 27 -17.63 7.41 -2.30
N GLU A 28 -18.05 6.97 -3.48
CA GLU A 28 -17.22 6.16 -4.36
C GLU A 28 -15.98 6.93 -4.83
N ALA A 29 -16.15 8.19 -5.27
CA ALA A 29 -15.03 9.05 -5.64
C ALA A 29 -14.06 9.24 -4.47
N LEU A 30 -14.55 9.42 -3.25
CA LEU A 30 -13.71 9.49 -2.04
C LEU A 30 -12.92 8.19 -1.84
N MET A 31 -13.53 7.03 -1.98
CA MET A 31 -12.80 5.76 -1.87
C MET A 31 -11.69 5.65 -2.94
N ILE A 32 -12.02 5.98 -4.19
CA ILE A 32 -11.06 5.96 -5.31
C ILE A 32 -9.88 6.90 -5.03
N THR A 33 -10.13 8.11 -4.53
CA THR A 33 -9.04 9.06 -4.21
C THR A 33 -8.10 8.54 -3.12
N GLY A 34 -8.60 7.75 -2.17
CA GLY A 34 -7.77 7.08 -1.16
C GLY A 34 -6.88 6.01 -1.77
N ILE A 35 -7.42 5.21 -2.69
CA ILE A 35 -6.65 4.17 -3.41
C ILE A 35 -5.54 4.81 -4.25
N ILE A 36 -5.86 5.91 -4.95
CA ILE A 36 -4.89 6.63 -5.77
C ILE A 36 -3.80 7.25 -4.90
N ASP A 37 -4.17 7.90 -3.80
CA ASP A 37 -3.19 8.49 -2.89
C ASP A 37 -2.20 7.44 -2.35
N ARG A 38 -2.74 6.29 -1.94
CA ARG A 38 -1.92 5.15 -1.51
C ARG A 38 -0.97 4.68 -2.61
N GLU A 39 -1.43 4.63 -3.87
CA GLU A 39 -0.57 4.25 -4.99
C GLU A 39 0.56 5.25 -5.22
N ILE A 40 0.28 6.56 -5.13
CA ILE A 40 1.29 7.61 -5.28
C ILE A 40 2.38 7.46 -4.21
N HIS A 41 2.00 7.25 -2.95
CA HIS A 41 2.96 7.03 -1.86
C HIS A 41 3.67 5.68 -1.96
N LYS A 42 3.05 4.68 -2.58
CA LYS A 42 3.65 3.37 -2.76
C LYS A 42 4.74 3.37 -3.85
N SER A 43 4.42 3.92 -5.01
CA SER A 43 5.23 3.73 -6.23
C SER A 43 5.60 5.03 -6.95
N GLY A 44 5.05 6.18 -6.55
CA GLY A 44 5.18 7.43 -7.29
C GLY A 44 4.40 7.45 -8.61
N ALA A 45 3.57 6.43 -8.88
CA ALA A 45 2.74 6.32 -10.06
C ALA A 45 1.25 6.45 -9.68
N PHE A 46 0.43 6.83 -10.65
CA PHE A 46 -1.03 6.86 -10.46
C PHE A 46 -1.85 6.79 -11.75
N ARG A 47 -1.28 7.14 -12.91
CA ARG A 47 -2.03 7.30 -14.16
C ARG A 47 -2.80 6.05 -14.57
N GLU A 48 -2.15 4.88 -14.55
CA GLU A 48 -2.81 3.62 -14.91
C GLU A 48 -3.98 3.30 -13.98
N LYS A 49 -3.79 3.42 -12.66
CA LYS A 49 -4.87 3.23 -11.68
C LYS A 49 -5.98 4.23 -11.83
N LEU A 50 -5.65 5.51 -12.02
CA LEU A 50 -6.63 6.56 -12.23
C LEU A 50 -7.47 6.27 -13.47
N THR A 51 -6.85 5.92 -14.60
CA THR A 51 -7.59 5.58 -15.84
C THR A 51 -8.47 4.35 -15.63
N ALA A 52 -7.98 3.31 -14.95
CA ALA A 52 -8.78 2.11 -14.66
C ALA A 52 -9.99 2.44 -13.76
N TYR A 53 -9.77 3.14 -12.65
CA TYR A 53 -10.84 3.50 -11.71
C TYR A 53 -11.79 4.53 -12.30
N ALA A 54 -11.33 5.46 -13.14
CA ALA A 54 -12.22 6.39 -13.84
C ALA A 54 -13.15 5.65 -14.82
N GLY A 55 -12.64 4.64 -15.52
CA GLY A 55 -13.44 3.76 -16.37
C GLY A 55 -14.51 3.00 -15.57
N SER A 56 -14.13 2.41 -14.44
CA SER A 56 -15.08 1.73 -13.55
C SER A 56 -16.09 2.68 -12.92
N PHE A 57 -15.65 3.87 -12.48
CA PHE A 57 -16.52 4.89 -11.87
C PHE A 57 -17.57 5.42 -12.85
N ALA A 58 -17.24 5.54 -14.13
CA ALA A 58 -18.16 5.97 -15.18
C ALA A 58 -19.13 4.86 -15.63
N GLN A 59 -18.90 3.59 -15.24
CA GLN A 59 -19.70 2.47 -15.72
C GLN A 59 -21.14 2.57 -15.21
N GLY A 60 -22.09 2.69 -16.14
CA GLY A 60 -23.52 2.83 -15.80
C GLY A 60 -23.90 4.22 -15.26
N GLN A 61 -23.00 5.20 -15.36
CA GLN A 61 -23.25 6.58 -14.95
C GLN A 61 -23.62 7.47 -16.16
N PRO A 62 -24.23 8.64 -15.93
CA PRO A 62 -24.55 9.59 -17.01
C PRO A 62 -23.33 10.39 -17.52
N PHE A 63 -22.12 10.04 -17.11
CA PHE A 63 -20.87 10.67 -17.52
C PHE A 63 -19.89 9.63 -18.05
N ASP A 64 -18.99 10.04 -18.93
CA ASP A 64 -17.95 9.19 -19.49
C ASP A 64 -16.70 9.10 -18.58
N ALA A 65 -15.75 8.23 -18.96
CA ALA A 65 -14.52 8.02 -18.21
C ALA A 65 -13.64 9.27 -18.11
N LEU A 66 -13.64 10.16 -19.13
CA LEU A 66 -12.85 11.39 -19.09
C LEU A 66 -13.41 12.37 -18.06
N LYS A 67 -14.73 12.52 -18.02
CA LYS A 67 -15.40 13.34 -17.01
C LYS A 67 -15.29 12.71 -15.61
N GLY A 68 -15.38 11.38 -15.51
CA GLY A 68 -15.12 10.65 -14.27
C GLY A 68 -13.70 10.88 -13.74
N GLU A 69 -12.68 10.83 -14.61
CA GLU A 69 -11.30 11.13 -14.24
C GLU A 69 -11.15 12.57 -13.72
N ALA A 70 -11.74 13.55 -14.41
CA ALA A 70 -11.71 14.95 -13.99
C ALA A 70 -12.34 15.13 -12.59
N MET A 71 -13.49 14.52 -12.34
CA MET A 71 -14.15 14.53 -11.03
C MET A 71 -13.26 13.92 -9.94
N ILE A 72 -12.64 12.77 -10.19
CA ILE A 72 -11.73 12.12 -9.24
C ILE A 72 -10.55 13.03 -8.91
N ARG A 73 -9.97 13.72 -9.91
CA ARG A 73 -8.86 14.67 -9.71
C ARG A 73 -9.28 15.88 -8.87
N ASP A 74 -10.46 16.42 -9.11
CA ASP A 74 -10.99 17.56 -8.34
C ASP A 74 -11.27 17.17 -6.89
N ILE A 75 -11.90 16.01 -6.66
CA ILE A 75 -12.13 15.47 -5.31
C ILE A 75 -10.80 15.19 -4.60
N TYR A 76 -9.80 14.64 -5.31
CA TYR A 76 -8.48 14.41 -4.75
C TYR A 76 -7.85 15.72 -4.29
N LYS A 77 -7.86 16.75 -5.14
CA LYS A 77 -7.31 18.07 -4.80
C LYS A 77 -8.04 18.70 -3.62
N ALA A 78 -9.36 18.58 -3.55
CA ALA A 78 -10.14 19.07 -2.43
C ALA A 78 -9.83 18.32 -1.13
N ARG A 79 -9.55 17.01 -1.22
CA ARG A 79 -9.26 16.14 -0.07
C ARG A 79 -7.86 16.35 0.50
N TYR A 80 -6.85 16.47 -0.34
CA TYR A 80 -5.45 16.51 0.07
C TYR A 80 -4.82 17.91 -0.04
N GLY A 81 -5.55 18.90 -0.58
CA GLY A 81 -5.06 20.27 -0.76
C GLY A 81 -4.13 20.45 -1.95
N GLU A 82 -3.72 19.38 -2.62
CA GLU A 82 -2.78 19.40 -3.73
C GLU A 82 -3.14 18.40 -4.83
N THR A 83 -2.55 18.58 -6.01
CA THR A 83 -2.81 17.69 -7.14
C THR A 83 -1.97 16.41 -7.04
N MET A 84 -2.44 15.31 -7.65
CA MET A 84 -1.68 14.05 -7.73
C MET A 84 -0.27 14.24 -8.32
N ASN A 85 -0.09 15.14 -9.29
CA ASN A 85 1.22 15.46 -9.86
C ASN A 85 2.11 16.18 -8.85
N ALA A 86 1.56 17.13 -8.08
CA ALA A 86 2.31 17.86 -7.05
C ALA A 86 2.82 16.92 -5.95
N VAL A 87 1.99 15.98 -5.48
CA VAL A 87 2.41 14.96 -4.51
C VAL A 87 3.55 14.11 -5.07
N ARG A 88 3.39 13.63 -6.31
CA ARG A 88 4.43 12.84 -7.00
C ARG A 88 5.74 13.63 -7.11
N GLU A 89 5.68 14.90 -7.51
CA GLU A 89 6.86 15.76 -7.65
C GLU A 89 7.56 15.97 -6.31
N LYS A 90 6.81 16.27 -5.24
CA LYS A 90 7.36 16.36 -3.87
C LYS A 90 8.08 15.08 -3.44
N LEU A 91 7.50 13.90 -3.73
CA LEU A 91 8.13 12.62 -3.40
C LEU A 91 9.46 12.44 -4.15
N VAL A 92 9.49 12.74 -5.45
CA VAL A 92 10.72 12.66 -6.27
C VAL A 92 11.79 13.64 -5.77
N GLU A 93 11.41 14.89 -5.49
CA GLU A 93 12.32 15.89 -4.95
C GLU A 93 12.86 15.47 -3.58
N ARG A 94 11.97 14.94 -2.72
CA ARG A 94 12.36 14.47 -1.39
C ARG A 94 13.35 13.33 -1.47
N GLU A 95 13.10 12.35 -2.35
CA GLU A 95 14.00 11.20 -2.57
C GLU A 95 15.40 11.64 -2.99
N ALA A 96 15.51 12.62 -3.88
CA ALA A 96 16.80 13.17 -4.30
C ALA A 96 17.54 13.88 -3.15
N GLN A 97 16.82 14.53 -2.23
CA GLN A 97 17.40 15.26 -1.10
C GLN A 97 17.86 14.35 0.05
N VAL A 98 17.17 13.23 0.28
CA VAL A 98 17.39 12.40 1.47
C VAL A 98 18.13 11.10 1.20
N HIS A 99 18.57 10.84 -0.04
CA HIS A 99 19.17 9.57 -0.44
C HIS A 99 20.19 9.01 0.57
N ASP A 100 21.19 9.79 0.97
CA ASP A 100 22.25 9.33 1.86
C ASP A 100 21.76 9.13 3.30
N ALA A 101 20.85 10.00 3.77
CA ALA A 101 20.27 9.91 5.11
C ALA A 101 19.29 8.72 5.23
N LEU A 102 18.51 8.46 4.17
CA LEU A 102 17.64 7.31 4.04
C LEU A 102 18.43 6.00 4.17
N ARG A 103 19.62 5.92 3.54
CA ARG A 103 20.49 4.74 3.61
C ARG A 103 20.96 4.43 5.04
N GLN A 104 21.20 5.45 5.87
CA GLN A 104 21.60 5.25 7.27
C GLN A 104 20.51 4.53 8.09
N ASP A 105 19.24 4.83 7.82
CA ASP A 105 18.11 4.17 8.47
C ASP A 105 17.64 2.88 7.77
N ALA A 106 17.97 2.72 6.49
CA ALA A 106 17.56 1.58 5.70
C ALA A 106 18.18 0.26 6.20
N LEU A 107 19.43 0.27 6.65
CA LEU A 107 20.08 -0.93 7.18
C LEU A 107 19.43 -1.43 8.49
N PRO A 108 19.21 -0.56 9.52
CA PRO A 108 18.41 -0.93 10.69
C PRO A 108 17.01 -1.45 10.31
N ALA A 109 16.32 -0.80 9.37
CA ALA A 109 15.01 -1.26 8.90
C ALA A 109 15.08 -2.64 8.24
N ALA A 110 16.08 -2.89 7.40
CA ALA A 110 16.31 -4.19 6.76
C ALA A 110 16.59 -5.31 7.78
N ARG A 111 17.44 -5.05 8.78
CA ARG A 111 17.71 -6.00 9.88
C ARG A 111 16.48 -6.26 10.75
N SER A 112 15.61 -5.26 10.92
CA SER A 112 14.37 -5.43 11.67
C SER A 112 13.43 -6.46 11.05
N ILE A 113 13.49 -6.67 9.72
CA ILE A 113 12.71 -7.72 9.04
C ILE A 113 13.07 -9.11 9.57
N LEU A 114 14.37 -9.39 9.70
CA LEU A 114 14.84 -10.68 10.22
C LEU A 114 14.41 -10.88 11.68
N THR A 115 14.42 -9.79 12.45
CA THR A 115 13.93 -9.78 13.83
C THR A 115 12.43 -10.10 13.89
N ARG A 116 11.61 -9.44 13.07
CA ARG A 116 10.16 -9.70 12.97
C ARG A 116 9.80 -11.10 12.48
N ILE A 117 10.62 -11.69 11.60
CA ILE A 117 10.43 -13.08 11.17
C ILE A 117 10.74 -14.04 12.33
N ARG A 118 11.77 -13.74 13.11
CA ARG A 118 12.18 -14.57 14.26
C ARG A 118 11.25 -14.42 15.46
N GLU A 119 10.77 -13.21 15.74
CA GLU A 119 10.08 -12.83 16.96
C GLU A 119 8.59 -12.57 16.69
N GLY A 120 7.71 -13.26 17.41
CA GLY A 120 6.27 -13.04 17.39
C GLY A 120 5.46 -14.10 16.63
N GLU A 121 4.27 -13.70 16.18
CA GLU A 121 3.40 -14.54 15.35
C GLU A 121 4.05 -14.76 13.98
N THR A 122 3.89 -15.97 13.42
CA THR A 122 4.50 -16.40 12.13
C THR A 122 4.32 -15.36 11.02
N MET A 123 5.28 -14.45 10.84
CA MET A 123 5.22 -13.37 9.85
C MET A 123 6.09 -13.68 8.63
N PRO A 124 5.52 -13.97 7.45
CA PRO A 124 6.33 -14.19 6.25
C PRO A 124 7.05 -12.91 5.83
N PHE A 125 8.20 -13.07 5.17
CA PHE A 125 9.09 -12.02 4.70
C PHE A 125 8.36 -10.91 3.96
N TYR A 126 7.43 -11.25 3.05
CA TYR A 126 6.74 -10.23 2.27
C TYR A 126 5.94 -9.26 3.15
N ARG A 127 5.36 -9.70 4.28
CA ARG A 127 4.64 -8.83 5.22
C ARG A 127 5.62 -8.01 6.04
N ALA A 128 6.63 -8.65 6.60
CA ALA A 128 7.66 -7.96 7.39
C ALA A 128 8.39 -6.88 6.57
N HIS A 129 8.70 -7.19 5.31
CA HIS A 129 9.32 -6.28 4.35
C HIS A 129 8.39 -5.11 3.99
N ASP A 130 7.11 -5.36 3.74
CA ASP A 130 6.14 -4.31 3.45
C ASP A 130 5.96 -3.36 4.64
N ASP A 131 5.77 -3.91 5.84
CA ASP A 131 5.60 -3.12 7.07
C ASP A 131 6.84 -2.27 7.38
N ALA A 132 8.05 -2.82 7.19
CA ALA A 132 9.30 -2.09 7.39
C ALA A 132 9.47 -0.97 6.35
N ALA A 133 9.13 -1.23 5.09
CA ALA A 133 9.18 -0.23 4.03
C ALA A 133 8.16 0.89 4.25
N ILE A 134 6.93 0.58 4.67
CA ILE A 134 5.90 1.57 5.00
C ILE A 134 6.40 2.50 6.12
N ALA A 135 6.96 1.93 7.19
CA ALA A 135 7.47 2.71 8.31
C ALA A 135 8.64 3.62 7.89
N LEU A 136 9.57 3.09 7.09
CA LEU A 136 10.73 3.86 6.61
C LEU A 136 10.33 4.96 5.62
N ALA A 137 9.42 4.65 4.69
CA ALA A 137 8.88 5.61 3.73
C ALA A 137 8.16 6.77 4.45
N ALA A 138 7.34 6.47 5.45
CA ALA A 138 6.68 7.48 6.27
C ALA A 138 7.67 8.38 7.01
N LYS A 139 8.73 7.80 7.61
CA LYS A 139 9.77 8.56 8.32
C LYS A 139 10.45 9.59 7.43
N TRP A 140 10.74 9.23 6.18
CA TRP A 140 11.52 10.06 5.26
C TRP A 140 10.68 10.85 4.25
N SER A 141 9.36 10.60 4.22
CA SER A 141 8.43 11.16 3.24
C SER A 141 8.85 10.82 1.80
N VAL A 142 9.23 9.57 1.58
CA VAL A 142 9.60 9.01 0.26
C VAL A 142 8.62 7.92 -0.14
N THR A 143 8.73 7.39 -1.36
CA THR A 143 7.91 6.24 -1.75
C THR A 143 8.34 4.95 -1.03
N GLU A 144 7.38 4.03 -0.85
CA GLU A 144 7.68 2.68 -0.35
C GLU A 144 8.65 1.94 -1.27
N GLN A 145 8.56 2.16 -2.58
CA GLN A 145 9.48 1.58 -3.53
C GLN A 145 10.92 2.06 -3.29
N SER A 146 11.14 3.36 -3.11
CA SER A 146 12.47 3.91 -2.83
C SER A 146 13.01 3.46 -1.47
N ALA A 147 12.15 3.35 -0.45
CA ALA A 147 12.51 2.74 0.83
C ALA A 147 12.97 1.27 0.66
N LYS A 148 12.24 0.46 -0.11
CA LYS A 148 12.59 -0.96 -0.39
C LYS A 148 13.93 -1.07 -1.11
N VAL A 149 14.18 -0.22 -2.12
CA VAL A 149 15.46 -0.18 -2.84
C VAL A 149 16.60 0.13 -1.87
N ALA A 150 16.47 1.18 -1.05
CA ALA A 150 17.48 1.54 -0.06
C ALA A 150 17.75 0.40 0.94
N MET A 151 16.71 -0.29 1.40
CA MET A 151 16.84 -1.44 2.32
C MET A 151 17.60 -2.60 1.68
N HIS A 152 17.29 -2.95 0.44
CA HIS A 152 17.99 -4.01 -0.29
C HIS A 152 19.47 -3.65 -0.54
N GLU A 153 19.74 -2.45 -1.03
CA GLU A 153 21.10 -2.01 -1.36
C GLU A 153 21.98 -1.95 -0.12
N THR A 154 21.51 -1.28 0.92
CA THR A 154 22.29 -1.13 2.16
C THR A 154 22.51 -2.46 2.87
N PHE A 155 21.51 -3.35 2.87
CA PHE A 155 21.69 -4.69 3.42
C PHE A 155 22.74 -5.48 2.64
N ARG A 156 22.67 -5.47 1.30
CA ARG A 156 23.65 -6.18 0.46
C ARG A 156 25.08 -5.68 0.69
N GLU A 157 25.27 -4.37 0.75
CA GLU A 157 26.58 -3.75 0.96
C GLU A 157 27.19 -4.08 2.33
N ASN A 158 26.36 -4.25 3.36
CA ASN A 158 26.83 -4.49 4.73
C ASN A 158 26.89 -5.97 5.11
N GLU A 159 26.03 -6.80 4.54
CA GLU A 159 25.88 -8.22 4.90
C GLU A 159 26.40 -9.17 3.81
N GLY A 160 26.80 -8.63 2.65
CA GLY A 160 27.37 -9.41 1.54
C GLY A 160 26.39 -10.38 0.87
N ARG A 161 25.08 -10.23 1.11
CA ARG A 161 24.03 -11.10 0.56
C ARG A 161 22.70 -10.37 0.38
N GLU A 162 21.79 -10.96 -0.39
CA GLU A 162 20.50 -10.34 -0.66
C GLU A 162 19.53 -10.44 0.53
N LEU A 163 18.83 -9.33 0.82
CA LEU A 163 17.85 -9.25 1.92
C LEU A 163 16.72 -10.27 1.76
N TYR A 164 16.27 -10.52 0.53
CA TYR A 164 15.24 -11.51 0.25
C TYR A 164 15.70 -12.92 0.64
N GLU A 165 16.91 -13.32 0.24
CA GLU A 165 17.46 -14.63 0.56
C GLU A 165 17.60 -14.80 2.07
N ALA A 166 18.11 -13.77 2.76
CA ALA A 166 18.22 -13.74 4.20
C ALA A 166 16.87 -13.93 4.90
N GLY A 167 15.83 -13.25 4.42
CA GLY A 167 14.48 -13.37 4.94
C GLY A 167 13.87 -14.75 4.70
N LYS A 168 14.04 -15.33 3.51
CA LYS A 168 13.53 -16.67 3.19
C LYS A 168 14.23 -17.76 4.02
N GLU A 169 15.51 -17.61 4.28
CA GLU A 169 16.25 -18.49 5.18
C GLU A 169 15.72 -18.38 6.62
N ALA A 170 15.51 -17.16 7.13
CA ALA A 170 14.91 -16.93 8.44
C ALA A 170 13.51 -17.57 8.56
N GLU A 171 12.65 -17.41 7.56
CA GLU A 171 11.33 -18.08 7.55
C GLU A 171 11.47 -19.61 7.62
N LYS A 172 12.43 -20.18 6.87
CA LYS A 172 12.65 -21.63 6.88
C LYS A 172 13.09 -22.08 8.27
N THR A 173 14.03 -21.38 8.88
CA THR A 173 14.56 -21.74 10.20
C THR A 173 13.51 -21.61 11.30
N TYR A 174 12.72 -20.54 11.33
CA TYR A 174 11.84 -20.23 12.46
C TYR A 174 10.39 -20.68 12.26
N HIS A 175 9.90 -20.84 11.03
CA HIS A 175 8.47 -21.12 10.77
C HIS A 175 8.20 -22.52 10.23
N GLN A 176 9.23 -23.30 9.89
CA GLN A 176 9.03 -24.62 9.27
C GLN A 176 8.21 -25.56 10.15
N SER A 177 8.51 -25.66 11.45
CA SER A 177 7.73 -26.48 12.38
C SER A 177 6.26 -26.07 12.49
N ALA A 178 5.98 -24.75 12.52
CA ALA A 178 4.61 -24.24 12.56
C ALA A 178 3.85 -24.49 11.24
N ARG A 179 4.54 -24.36 10.10
CA ARG A 179 3.98 -24.64 8.77
C ARG A 179 3.66 -26.12 8.60
N ASP A 180 4.54 -27.00 9.08
CA ASP A 180 4.36 -28.44 9.00
C ASP A 180 3.23 -28.91 9.93
N ALA A 181 3.13 -28.37 11.15
CA ALA A 181 1.99 -28.62 12.04
C ALA A 181 0.65 -28.18 11.42
N GLY A 182 0.57 -26.95 10.89
CA GLY A 182 -0.65 -26.47 10.22
C GLY A 182 -0.96 -27.19 8.90
N ARG A 183 0.02 -27.80 8.24
CA ARG A 183 -0.20 -28.67 7.07
C ARG A 183 -0.74 -30.04 7.52
N ALA A 184 -0.18 -30.62 8.58
CA ALA A 184 -0.67 -31.86 9.16
C ALA A 184 -2.13 -31.73 9.64
N GLU A 185 -2.48 -30.65 10.32
CA GLU A 185 -3.86 -30.36 10.74
C GLU A 185 -4.82 -30.25 9.54
N ARG A 186 -4.43 -29.52 8.49
CA ARG A 186 -5.27 -29.37 7.28
C ARG A 186 -5.42 -30.67 6.48
N SER A 187 -4.45 -31.56 6.56
CA SER A 187 -4.49 -32.90 5.95
C SER A 187 -5.22 -33.91 6.83
N ALA A 188 -5.27 -33.69 8.16
CA ALA A 188 -5.97 -34.52 9.12
C ALA A 188 -7.48 -34.21 9.20
N VAL A 189 -7.95 -33.10 8.60
CA VAL A 189 -9.39 -32.87 8.39
C VAL A 189 -9.89 -33.83 7.30
N PRO A 190 -10.69 -34.86 7.63
CA PRO A 190 -11.17 -35.82 6.65
C PRO A 190 -12.02 -35.11 5.59
N ALA A 191 -11.88 -35.51 4.33
CA ALA A 191 -12.59 -34.95 3.17
C ALA A 191 -14.13 -34.92 3.35
N GLU A 192 -14.65 -35.74 4.28
CA GLU A 192 -16.06 -35.86 4.62
C GLU A 192 -16.65 -34.61 5.29
N LYS A 193 -15.87 -33.86 6.09
CA LYS A 193 -16.32 -32.57 6.65
C LYS A 193 -16.29 -31.41 5.64
N ARG A 194 -15.57 -31.53 4.51
CA ARG A 194 -15.51 -30.49 3.46
C ARG A 194 -16.73 -30.49 2.53
N ARG A 195 -17.48 -31.61 2.45
CA ARG A 195 -18.72 -31.70 1.66
C ARG A 195 -19.94 -31.11 2.34
N LEU A 196 -20.05 -31.22 3.67
CA LEU A 196 -21.21 -30.73 4.44
C LEU A 196 -21.28 -29.20 4.58
N THR A 197 -20.16 -28.49 4.51
CA THR A 197 -20.14 -27.01 4.63
C THR A 197 -20.41 -26.27 3.32
N ARG A 198 -20.47 -26.98 2.18
CA ARG A 198 -20.66 -26.39 0.84
C ARG A 198 -22.09 -26.49 0.30
N GLN A 199 -23.00 -27.11 1.06
CA GLN A 199 -24.41 -27.31 0.71
C GLN A 199 -25.38 -26.57 1.66
N ARG A 200 -24.91 -25.59 2.42
CA ARG A 200 -25.80 -24.67 3.15
C ARG A 200 -25.68 -23.27 2.57
#